data_AF-A0A952P6Y7-F1
#
_entry.id   AF-A0A952P6Y7-F1
#
_cell.length_a   1.000
_cell.length_b   1.000
_cell.length_c   1.000
_cell.angle_alpha   90.00
_cell.angle_beta   90.00
_cell.angle_gamma   90.00
#
_symmetry.space_group_name_H-M   'P 1'
#
loop_
_entity.id
_entity.type
_entity.pdbx_description
1 polymer ?
#
loop_
_entity_poly.entity_id
_entity_poly.type
_entity_poly.pdbx_seq_one_letter_code
_entity_poly.pdbx_strand_id
1 'polypeptide(L)'
;MNHLYNIFIIVFIISSSGLIAETILINGSKKSINLKQINNTDYIQINELAKLLDVNALCNDNNIKYNNESLKFALGSFFVVYENDDLLRVAQMNLPVIELNYQTFIPFNSFINSMQGIGLLEYKYSDKTLIISSNIVKSKKHNPDRVINDKSNMSIKNDSEVMKSKQSEKPKVSDSIKENSNYIIPKRLKK
;
A
#
# COMPACT_ATOMS: atom_id res chain seq x y z
N MET A 1 -28.44 44.82 -29.66
CA MET A 1 -27.17 44.07 -29.60
C MET A 1 -27.08 43.37 -28.25
N ASN A 2 -27.82 42.26 -28.09
CA ASN A 2 -27.87 41.50 -26.84
C ASN A 2 -27.38 40.08 -27.15
N HIS A 3 -26.05 39.94 -27.26
CA HIS A 3 -25.42 38.64 -27.47
C HIS A 3 -25.12 37.98 -26.12
N LEU A 4 -25.74 36.81 -25.95
CA LEU A 4 -25.13 35.60 -25.41
C LEU A 4 -24.24 35.75 -24.17
N TYR A 5 -24.88 35.70 -22.99
CA TYR A 5 -24.30 35.01 -21.84
C TYR A 5 -25.23 33.86 -21.45
N ASN A 6 -25.30 32.84 -22.31
CA ASN A 6 -25.70 31.51 -21.87
C ASN A 6 -24.57 31.01 -20.98
N ILE A 7 -24.63 31.37 -19.71
CA ILE A 7 -23.81 30.80 -18.66
C ILE A 7 -24.18 29.33 -18.61
N PHE A 8 -23.31 28.51 -19.20
CA PHE A 8 -23.29 27.06 -19.05
C PHE A 8 -22.98 26.79 -17.58
N ILE A 9 -23.99 26.88 -16.71
CA ILE A 9 -23.94 26.33 -15.37
C ILE A 9 -23.98 24.82 -15.59
N ILE A 10 -22.80 24.23 -15.78
CA ILE A 10 -22.58 22.81 -15.59
C ILE A 10 -22.84 22.59 -14.10
N VAL A 11 -24.10 22.33 -13.77
CA VAL A 11 -24.47 21.74 -12.49
C VAL A 11 -23.84 20.35 -12.54
N PHE A 12 -22.61 20.28 -12.02
CA PHE A 12 -21.92 19.07 -11.72
C PHE A 12 -22.70 18.42 -10.56
N ILE A 13 -23.84 17.81 -10.89
CA ILE A 13 -24.58 16.92 -10.01
C ILE A 13 -23.69 15.68 -9.91
N ILE A 14 -22.68 15.77 -9.05
CA ILE A 14 -22.00 14.57 -8.56
C ILE A 14 -23.07 13.90 -7.72
N SER A 15 -23.76 12.93 -8.33
CA SER A 15 -24.58 11.98 -7.60
C SER A 15 -23.67 11.30 -6.58
N SER A 16 -23.63 11.82 -5.37
CA SER A 16 -23.00 11.18 -4.22
C SER A 16 -23.91 10.05 -3.74
N SER A 17 -24.20 9.09 -4.61
CA SER A 17 -24.68 7.78 -4.20
C SER A 17 -23.46 7.01 -3.72
N GLY A 18 -23.03 7.30 -2.49
CA GLY A 18 -22.13 6.41 -1.77
C GLY A 18 -22.76 5.03 -1.77
N LEU A 19 -22.04 4.04 -2.28
CA LEU A 19 -22.41 2.63 -2.19
C LEU A 19 -22.36 2.24 -0.71
N ILE A 20 -23.49 2.40 -0.01
CA ILE A 20 -23.63 1.89 1.36
C ILE A 20 -23.90 0.40 1.24
N ALA A 21 -22.84 -0.41 1.26
CA ALA A 21 -22.99 -1.83 1.51
C ALA A 21 -23.50 -2.00 2.96
N GLU A 22 -24.72 -2.48 3.13
CA GLU A 22 -25.30 -2.80 4.44
C GLU A 22 -24.70 -4.07 5.05
N THR A 23 -24.08 -4.92 4.22
CA THR A 23 -23.40 -6.13 4.68
C THR A 23 -22.10 -6.35 3.92
N ILE A 24 -21.07 -6.81 4.63
CA ILE A 24 -19.78 -7.14 4.03
C ILE A 24 -19.50 -8.62 4.28
N LEU A 25 -19.30 -9.35 3.18
CA LEU A 25 -18.93 -10.76 3.17
C LEU A 25 -17.46 -10.87 2.78
N ILE A 26 -16.64 -11.47 3.63
CA ILE A 26 -15.22 -11.67 3.35
C ILE A 26 -14.93 -13.16 3.36
N ASN A 27 -14.43 -13.66 2.24
CA ASN A 27 -14.20 -15.10 2.02
C ASN A 27 -15.44 -15.93 2.41
N GLY A 28 -16.65 -15.44 2.09
CA GLY A 28 -17.93 -16.08 2.40
C GLY A 28 -18.45 -15.88 3.83
N SER A 29 -17.68 -15.27 4.73
CA SER A 29 -18.10 -15.00 6.11
C SER A 29 -18.61 -13.58 6.29
N LYS A 30 -19.77 -13.41 6.93
CA LYS A 30 -20.27 -12.09 7.31
C LYS A 30 -19.35 -11.45 8.35
N LYS A 31 -18.90 -10.23 8.09
CA LYS A 31 -18.09 -9.44 9.00
C LYS A 31 -18.79 -8.12 9.28
N SER A 32 -18.81 -7.72 10.56
CA SER A 32 -19.19 -6.36 10.93
C SER A 32 -17.99 -5.45 10.69
N ILE A 33 -18.21 -4.32 10.03
CA ILE A 33 -17.18 -3.29 9.83
C ILE A 33 -17.69 -2.01 10.47
N ASN A 34 -16.82 -1.37 11.24
CA ASN A 34 -17.05 -0.05 11.75
C ASN A 34 -16.33 0.94 10.83
N LEU A 35 -17.11 1.74 10.10
CA LEU A 35 -16.58 2.77 9.22
C LEU A 35 -16.84 4.12 9.86
N LYS A 36 -15.79 4.95 9.92
CA LYS A 36 -15.87 6.33 10.37
C LYS A 36 -15.98 7.25 9.17
N GLN A 37 -17.05 8.02 9.11
CA GLN A 37 -17.23 9.00 8.05
C GLN A 37 -16.50 10.31 8.38
N ILE A 38 -15.63 10.77 7.48
CA ILE A 38 -14.88 12.02 7.57
C ILE A 38 -14.97 12.71 6.22
N ASN A 39 -15.54 13.91 6.16
CA ASN A 39 -15.77 14.67 4.92
C ASN A 39 -16.41 13.80 3.82
N ASN A 40 -17.51 13.13 4.14
CA ASN A 40 -18.26 12.26 3.21
C ASN A 40 -17.45 11.08 2.64
N THR A 41 -16.31 10.74 3.26
CA THR A 41 -15.51 9.57 2.92
C THR A 41 -15.53 8.58 4.08
N ASP A 42 -15.71 7.31 3.76
CA ASP A 42 -15.67 6.24 4.75
C ASP A 42 -14.23 5.77 4.97
N TYR A 43 -13.78 5.86 6.22
CA TYR A 43 -12.48 5.40 6.67
C TYR A 43 -12.62 4.21 7.62
N ILE A 44 -11.69 3.27 7.54
CA ILE A 44 -11.55 2.17 8.50
C ILE A 44 -10.31 2.39 9.37
N GLN A 45 -10.40 2.05 10.66
CA GLN A 45 -9.20 2.05 11.51
C GLN A 45 -8.27 0.91 11.09
N ILE A 46 -6.96 1.13 11.09
CA ILE A 46 -5.99 0.11 10.67
C ILE A 46 -6.11 -1.20 11.48
N ASN A 47 -6.41 -1.11 12.78
CA ASN A 47 -6.61 -2.28 13.64
C ASN A 47 -7.86 -3.07 13.27
N GLU A 48 -8.92 -2.39 12.84
CA GLU A 48 -10.14 -3.02 12.36
C GLU A 48 -9.91 -3.64 10.98
N LEU A 49 -9.17 -2.95 10.09
CA LEU A 49 -8.76 -3.49 8.80
C LEU A 49 -7.89 -4.75 8.95
N ALA A 50 -6.96 -4.77 9.91
CA ALA A 50 -6.13 -5.94 10.20
C ALA A 50 -7.00 -7.16 10.52
N LYS A 51 -7.92 -7.01 11.49
CA LYS A 51 -8.88 -8.06 11.90
C LYS A 51 -9.83 -8.48 10.78
N LEU A 52 -10.10 -7.56 9.86
CA LEU A 52 -10.94 -7.80 8.70
C LEU A 52 -10.27 -8.75 7.71
N LEU A 53 -8.97 -8.56 7.47
CA LEU A 53 -8.17 -9.37 6.54
C LEU A 53 -7.79 -10.72 7.14
N ASP A 54 -7.31 -10.75 8.38
CA ASP A 54 -7.02 -11.97 9.14
C ASP A 54 -7.22 -11.71 10.64
N VAL A 55 -7.90 -12.63 11.34
CA VAL A 55 -8.12 -12.54 12.78
C VAL A 55 -6.80 -12.58 13.57
N ASN A 56 -5.76 -13.19 12.98
CA ASN A 56 -4.42 -13.31 13.57
C ASN A 56 -3.46 -12.21 13.11
N ALA A 57 -3.93 -11.21 12.34
CA ALA A 57 -3.07 -10.12 11.90
C ALA A 57 -2.55 -9.31 13.09
N LEU A 58 -1.24 -9.07 13.10
CA LEU A 58 -0.60 -8.12 13.99
C LEU A 58 -0.65 -6.74 13.35
N CYS A 59 -1.02 -5.73 14.13
CA CYS A 59 -1.03 -4.35 13.68
C CYS A 59 -0.11 -3.51 14.57
N ASN A 60 0.79 -2.77 13.94
CA ASN A 60 1.67 -1.81 14.61
C ASN A 60 1.66 -0.49 13.85
N ASP A 61 1.16 0.58 14.49
CA ASP A 61 1.03 1.95 13.97
C ASP A 61 0.36 2.07 12.59
N ASN A 62 1.15 1.81 11.54
CA ASN A 62 0.82 1.96 10.14
C ASN A 62 1.13 0.69 9.31
N ASN A 63 1.39 -0.44 9.98
CA ASN A 63 1.76 -1.70 9.37
C ASN A 63 0.85 -2.84 9.86
N ILE A 64 0.31 -3.60 8.92
CA ILE A 64 -0.43 -4.83 9.19
C ILE A 64 0.45 -6.00 8.73
N LYS A 65 0.75 -6.94 9.63
CA LYS A 65 1.55 -8.14 9.33
C LYS A 65 0.76 -9.40 9.65
N TYR A 66 0.79 -10.38 8.75
CA TYR A 66 0.22 -11.71 8.96
C TYR A 66 1.07 -12.73 8.20
N ASN A 67 1.52 -13.78 8.90
CA ASN A 67 2.49 -14.76 8.38
C ASN A 67 3.75 -14.06 7.83
N ASN A 68 4.10 -14.31 6.56
CA ASN A 68 5.20 -13.71 5.83
C ASN A 68 4.78 -12.50 4.97
N GLU A 69 3.55 -12.01 5.13
CA GLU A 69 3.02 -10.89 4.35
C GLU A 69 2.87 -9.64 5.21
N SER A 70 3.03 -8.47 4.59
CA SER A 70 2.81 -7.19 5.25
C SER A 70 2.18 -6.15 4.33
N LEU A 71 1.35 -5.31 4.93
CA LEU A 71 0.77 -4.10 4.32
C LEU A 71 1.24 -2.89 5.11
N LYS A 72 1.97 -1.99 4.45
CA LYS A 72 2.51 -0.77 5.05
C LYS A 72 1.82 0.45 4.46
N PHE A 73 1.39 1.34 5.33
CA PHE A 73 0.71 2.59 5.02
C PHE A 73 1.60 3.75 5.43
N ALA A 74 1.75 4.78 4.59
CA ALA A 74 2.42 6.01 5.03
C ALA A 74 1.36 7.05 5.42
N LEU A 75 1.50 7.65 6.61
CA LEU A 75 0.58 8.69 7.07
C LEU A 75 0.64 9.90 6.13
N GLY A 76 -0.52 10.47 5.79
CA GLY A 76 -0.63 11.57 4.82
C GLY A 76 -0.30 11.17 3.38
N SER A 77 -0.10 9.88 3.10
CA SER A 77 0.25 9.36 1.79
C SER A 77 -0.93 8.69 1.10
N PHE A 78 -0.83 8.60 -0.22
CA PHE A 78 -1.76 7.88 -1.08
C PHE A 78 -1.30 6.45 -1.36
N PHE A 79 -0.18 6.01 -0.79
CA PHE A 79 0.41 4.73 -1.13
C PHE A 79 0.18 3.68 -0.05
N VAL A 80 0.00 2.45 -0.52
CA VAL A 80 0.04 1.23 0.28
C VAL A 80 1.04 0.28 -0.37
N VAL A 81 1.93 -0.27 0.46
CA VAL A 81 2.92 -1.25 0.04
C VAL A 81 2.49 -2.60 0.55
N TYR A 82 2.40 -3.56 -0.35
CA TYR A 82 2.29 -4.97 -0.03
C TYR A 82 3.65 -5.63 -0.24
N GLU A 83 4.08 -6.45 0.70
CA GLU A 83 5.35 -7.16 0.64
C GLU A 83 5.20 -8.56 1.24
N ASN A 84 5.75 -9.56 0.56
CA ASN A 84 6.01 -10.88 1.09
C ASN A 84 7.43 -11.32 0.69
N ASP A 85 7.82 -12.56 1.00
CA ASP A 85 9.18 -13.07 0.72
C ASP A 85 9.53 -13.07 -0.79
N ASP A 86 8.53 -13.16 -1.67
CA ASP A 86 8.71 -13.32 -3.12
C ASP A 86 8.52 -12.01 -3.90
N LEU A 87 7.73 -11.08 -3.38
CA LEU A 87 7.28 -9.92 -4.14
C LEU A 87 6.99 -8.68 -3.30
N LEU A 88 7.24 -7.52 -3.90
CA LEU A 88 6.85 -6.20 -3.40
C LEU A 88 5.95 -5.52 -4.44
N ARG A 89 4.77 -5.09 -4.02
CA ARG A 89 3.81 -4.33 -4.82
C ARG A 89 3.49 -3.01 -4.14
N VAL A 90 3.39 -1.95 -4.93
CA VAL A 90 2.92 -0.64 -4.47
C VAL A 90 1.65 -0.32 -5.21
N ALA A 91 0.61 0.06 -4.47
CA ALA A 91 -0.62 0.57 -5.04
C ALA A 91 -0.85 2.01 -4.60
N GLN A 92 -1.39 2.82 -5.51
CA GLN A 92 -1.84 4.17 -5.22
C GLN A 92 -3.35 4.16 -4.97
N MET A 93 -3.75 4.73 -3.85
CA MET A 93 -5.11 5.07 -3.47
C MET A 93 -5.45 6.47 -3.99
N ASN A 94 -6.73 6.71 -4.26
CA ASN A 94 -7.20 8.04 -4.68
C ASN A 94 -7.43 9.02 -3.51
N LEU A 95 -7.39 8.54 -2.26
CA LEU A 95 -7.48 9.34 -1.05
C LEU A 95 -6.34 8.97 -0.11
N PRO A 96 -5.87 9.92 0.74
CA PRO A 96 -4.73 9.68 1.60
C PRO A 96 -5.14 8.88 2.84
N VAL A 97 -4.16 8.16 3.39
CA VAL A 97 -4.22 7.67 4.77
C VAL A 97 -4.10 8.86 5.70
N ILE A 98 -4.95 8.92 6.72
CA ILE A 98 -4.95 10.03 7.67
C ILE A 98 -4.66 9.52 9.08
N GLU A 99 -4.15 10.42 9.91
CA GLU A 99 -4.06 10.21 11.35
C GLU A 99 -5.09 11.09 12.06
N LEU A 100 -5.86 10.50 12.95
CA LEU A 100 -6.82 11.22 13.78
C LEU A 100 -6.80 10.64 15.18
N ASN A 101 -6.58 11.47 16.20
CA ASN A 101 -6.44 11.05 17.59
C ASN A 101 -5.39 9.94 17.78
N TYR A 102 -4.23 10.08 17.13
CA TYR A 102 -3.13 9.09 17.15
C TYR A 102 -3.52 7.70 16.64
N GLN A 103 -4.54 7.64 15.78
CA GLN A 103 -4.99 6.41 15.14
C GLN A 103 -4.91 6.58 13.62
N THR A 104 -4.40 5.55 12.95
CA THR A 104 -4.32 5.47 11.49
C THR A 104 -5.68 5.08 10.90
N PHE A 105 -6.18 5.90 9.99
CA PHE A 105 -7.42 5.70 9.25
C PHE A 105 -7.14 5.58 7.76
N ILE A 106 -7.70 4.53 7.15
CA ILE A 106 -7.47 4.18 5.75
C ILE A 106 -8.78 4.38 4.99
N PRO A 107 -8.78 5.11 3.85
CA PRO A 107 -9.99 5.32 3.07
C PRO A 107 -10.44 4.00 2.46
N PHE A 108 -11.58 3.48 2.91
CA PHE A 108 -11.94 2.07 2.75
C PHE A 108 -12.14 1.69 1.29
N ASN A 109 -12.97 2.44 0.56
CA ASN A 109 -13.23 2.18 -0.86
C ASN A 109 -11.95 2.33 -1.71
N SER A 110 -11.14 3.36 -1.41
CA SER A 110 -9.86 3.59 -2.08
C SER A 110 -8.92 2.40 -1.91
N PHE A 111 -8.79 1.89 -0.68
CA PHE A 111 -7.98 0.73 -0.37
C PHE A 111 -8.46 -0.52 -1.13
N ILE A 112 -9.75 -0.83 -1.08
CA ILE A 112 -10.31 -2.02 -1.74
C ILE A 112 -10.07 -1.98 -3.25
N ASN A 113 -10.29 -0.83 -3.89
CA ASN A 113 -10.05 -0.63 -5.32
C ASN A 113 -8.56 -0.80 -5.67
N SER A 114 -7.67 -0.20 -4.88
CA SER A 114 -6.22 -0.30 -5.09
C SER A 114 -5.73 -1.74 -4.94
N MET A 115 -6.21 -2.48 -3.93
CA MET A 115 -5.86 -3.89 -3.74
C MET A 115 -6.38 -4.79 -4.86
N GLN A 116 -7.54 -4.48 -5.44
CA GLN A 116 -8.02 -5.16 -6.64
C GLN A 116 -7.14 -4.87 -7.85
N GLY A 117 -6.74 -3.60 -8.05
CA GLY A 117 -5.85 -3.21 -9.14
C GLY A 117 -4.50 -3.94 -9.13
N ILE A 118 -3.98 -4.27 -7.94
CA ILE A 118 -2.76 -5.08 -7.80
C ILE A 118 -3.01 -6.58 -7.60
N GLY A 119 -4.25 -7.06 -7.80
CA GLY A 119 -4.60 -8.48 -7.80
C GLY A 119 -4.53 -9.19 -6.45
N LEU A 120 -4.58 -8.46 -5.33
CA LEU A 120 -4.55 -9.05 -3.99
C LEU A 120 -5.96 -9.36 -3.46
N LEU A 121 -6.93 -8.56 -3.87
CA LEU A 121 -8.34 -8.73 -3.54
C LEU A 121 -9.17 -8.80 -4.82
N GLU A 122 -10.30 -9.49 -4.76
CA GLU A 122 -11.39 -9.30 -5.70
C GLU A 122 -12.60 -8.82 -4.90
N TYR A 123 -13.34 -7.86 -5.43
CA TYR A 123 -14.61 -7.48 -4.82
C TYR A 123 -15.72 -7.35 -5.86
N LYS A 124 -16.95 -7.59 -5.40
CA LYS A 124 -18.17 -7.41 -6.18
C LYS A 124 -19.24 -6.82 -5.28
N TYR A 125 -20.03 -5.91 -5.82
CA TYR A 125 -21.26 -5.46 -5.20
C TYR A 125 -22.41 -6.31 -5.73
N SER A 126 -23.18 -6.91 -4.82
CA SER A 126 -24.43 -7.61 -5.13
C SER A 126 -25.50 -7.05 -4.22
N ASP A 127 -26.50 -6.39 -4.80
CA ASP A 127 -27.54 -5.66 -4.10
C ASP A 127 -26.96 -4.63 -3.11
N LYS A 128 -26.98 -4.96 -1.81
CA LYS A 128 -26.44 -4.16 -0.72
C LYS A 128 -25.27 -4.84 0.01
N THR A 129 -24.68 -5.84 -0.63
CA THR A 129 -23.60 -6.64 -0.07
C THR A 129 -22.30 -6.39 -0.83
N LEU A 130 -21.26 -6.00 -0.11
CA LEU A 130 -19.90 -6.00 -0.62
C LEU A 130 -19.28 -7.37 -0.34
N ILE A 131 -19.01 -8.12 -1.40
CA ILE A 131 -18.36 -9.43 -1.33
C ILE A 131 -16.89 -9.23 -1.65
N ILE A 132 -16.01 -9.59 -0.72
CA ILE A 132 -14.56 -9.51 -0.85
C ILE A 132 -13.98 -10.92 -0.80
N SER A 133 -13.29 -11.29 -1.86
CA SER A 133 -12.47 -12.50 -1.91
C SER A 133 -11.01 -12.09 -1.79
N SER A 134 -10.34 -12.54 -0.73
CA SER A 134 -8.97 -12.17 -0.42
C SER A 134 -8.01 -13.29 -0.76
N ASN A 135 -6.99 -13.01 -1.58
CA ASN A 135 -5.89 -13.93 -1.85
C ASN A 135 -4.74 -13.76 -0.84
N ILE A 136 -4.77 -12.68 -0.07
CA ILE A 136 -3.80 -12.30 0.97
C ILE A 136 -3.65 -13.35 2.10
N VAL A 137 -4.55 -14.32 2.21
CA VAL A 137 -4.51 -15.37 3.25
C VAL A 137 -4.26 -16.78 2.67
N LYS A 138 -4.24 -16.92 1.34
CA LYS A 138 -4.17 -18.24 0.68
C LYS A 138 -2.75 -18.80 0.57
N SER A 139 -1.71 -18.08 0.96
CA SER A 139 -0.32 -18.53 0.97
C SER A 139 0.00 -19.54 2.09
N LYS A 140 -0.96 -20.36 2.55
CA LYS A 140 -0.67 -21.52 3.40
C LYS A 140 -0.32 -22.72 2.53
N LYS A 141 0.99 -22.84 2.22
CA LYS A 141 1.81 -24.06 2.03
C LYS A 141 2.85 -23.85 0.92
N HIS A 142 3.89 -23.07 1.19
CA HIS A 142 5.18 -23.45 0.64
C HIS A 142 5.79 -24.47 1.60
N ASN A 143 5.72 -25.75 1.23
CA ASN A 143 6.43 -26.82 1.93
C ASN A 143 7.92 -26.65 1.57
N PRO A 144 8.84 -26.40 2.52
CA PRO A 144 10.26 -26.29 2.20
C PRO A 144 10.91 -27.67 1.92
N ASP A 145 10.20 -28.77 2.16
CA ASP A 145 10.69 -30.12 1.93
C ASP A 145 10.48 -30.58 0.48
N ARG A 146 11.17 -29.94 -0.46
CA ARG A 146 11.64 -30.60 -1.68
C ARG A 146 13.13 -30.33 -1.82
N VAL A 147 13.90 -31.06 -1.01
CA VAL A 147 15.28 -31.42 -1.34
C VAL A 147 15.21 -32.28 -2.61
N ILE A 148 15.31 -31.65 -3.77
CA ILE A 148 15.63 -32.36 -5.01
C ILE A 148 17.13 -32.66 -4.93
N ASN A 149 17.43 -33.87 -4.45
CA ASN A 149 18.66 -34.58 -4.77
C ASN A 149 18.65 -34.85 -6.28
N ASP A 150 19.12 -33.92 -7.08
CA ASP A 150 19.61 -34.24 -8.43
C ASP A 150 21.13 -34.14 -8.44
N LYS A 151 21.74 -35.31 -8.17
CA LYS A 151 23.08 -35.63 -8.62
C LYS A 151 23.09 -35.53 -10.15
N SER A 152 23.57 -34.41 -10.68
CA SER A 152 24.16 -34.39 -12.01
C SER A 152 25.66 -34.11 -11.86
N ASN A 153 26.42 -35.15 -12.21
CA ASN A 153 27.87 -35.14 -12.31
C ASN A 153 28.32 -33.99 -13.21
N MET A 154 28.92 -32.95 -12.63
CA MET A 154 29.72 -31.99 -13.39
C MET A 154 31.19 -32.31 -13.14
N SER A 155 31.74 -33.06 -14.10
CA SER A 155 33.16 -33.37 -14.22
C SER A 155 33.97 -32.08 -14.27
N ILE A 156 34.82 -31.89 -13.27
CA ILE A 156 35.87 -30.88 -13.24
C ILE A 156 36.93 -31.30 -14.26
N LYS A 157 37.05 -30.54 -15.35
CA LYS A 157 38.33 -30.39 -16.05
C LYS A 157 38.76 -28.94 -15.95
N ASN A 158 39.81 -28.77 -15.15
CA ASN A 158 40.61 -27.57 -15.03
C ASN A 158 41.24 -27.26 -16.39
N ASP A 159 41.08 -26.03 -16.86
CA ASP A 159 42.10 -25.39 -17.68
C ASP A 159 42.35 -23.99 -17.13
N SER A 160 43.58 -23.82 -16.66
CA SER A 160 44.12 -22.59 -16.11
C SER A 160 44.64 -21.74 -17.27
N GLU A 161 44.03 -20.59 -17.53
CA GLU A 161 44.65 -19.52 -18.30
C GLU A 161 44.55 -18.18 -17.55
N VAL A 162 45.61 -17.93 -16.79
CA VAL A 162 46.40 -16.69 -16.75
C VAL A 162 45.66 -15.41 -17.14
N MET A 163 45.14 -14.68 -16.15
CA MET A 163 44.94 -13.23 -16.26
C MET A 163 46.04 -12.50 -15.50
N LYS A 164 46.93 -11.85 -16.28
CA LYS A 164 47.95 -10.91 -15.80
C LYS A 164 47.29 -9.66 -15.23
N SER A 165 47.76 -9.31 -14.05
CA SER A 165 47.62 -8.03 -13.38
C SER A 165 48.15 -6.87 -14.23
N LYS A 166 47.42 -5.75 -14.23
CA LYS A 166 48.01 -4.42 -14.40
C LYS A 166 47.47 -3.46 -13.34
N GLN A 167 48.44 -2.73 -12.83
CA GLN A 167 48.49 -1.86 -11.67
C GLN A 167 47.91 -0.47 -11.96
N SER A 168 47.42 0.17 -10.90
CA SER A 168 47.48 1.60 -10.57
C SER A 168 46.99 2.65 -11.57
N GLU A 169 46.01 3.46 -11.14
CA GLU A 169 46.28 4.87 -10.77
C GLU A 169 45.10 5.51 -10.02
N LYS A 170 45.43 6.20 -8.92
CA LYS A 170 44.60 7.20 -8.22
C LYS A 170 44.65 8.52 -9.01
N PRO A 171 43.56 9.32 -8.97
CA PRO A 171 43.73 10.70 -8.50
C PRO A 171 42.65 11.05 -7.46
N LYS A 172 43.05 11.51 -6.27
CA LYS A 172 43.21 12.91 -5.84
C LYS A 172 41.89 13.60 -5.46
N VAL A 173 41.83 13.87 -4.16
CA VAL A 173 40.95 14.75 -3.40
C VAL A 173 41.22 16.22 -3.76
N SER A 174 40.16 17.00 -3.95
CA SER A 174 40.04 18.47 -3.80
C SER A 174 38.62 18.84 -4.25
N ASP A 175 37.82 19.73 -3.68
CA ASP A 175 37.88 20.59 -2.51
C ASP A 175 36.43 20.99 -2.20
N SER A 176 36.20 21.33 -0.94
CA SER A 176 35.12 22.12 -0.36
C SER A 176 34.12 22.84 -1.30
N ILE A 177 32.83 22.63 -1.06
CA ILE A 177 31.81 23.69 -1.21
C ILE A 177 31.16 23.92 0.15
N LYS A 178 31.31 25.17 0.58
CA LYS A 178 30.91 25.74 1.86
C LYS A 178 29.39 25.86 1.99
N GLU A 179 28.94 25.71 3.22
CA GLU A 179 27.67 26.19 3.75
C GLU A 179 27.42 27.66 3.39
N ASN A 180 26.17 28.00 3.04
CA ASN A 180 25.45 29.15 3.60
C ASN A 180 24.08 29.30 2.93
N SER A 181 23.00 29.18 3.72
CA SER A 181 21.96 30.22 3.74
C SER A 181 20.94 29.97 4.87
N ASN A 182 21.05 30.85 5.86
CA ASN A 182 20.08 31.23 6.89
C ASN A 182 18.60 30.94 6.58
N TYR A 183 17.96 30.08 7.38
CA TYR A 183 16.51 30.08 7.53
C TYR A 183 16.11 30.98 8.70
N ILE A 184 15.40 32.06 8.38
CA ILE A 184 14.74 32.94 9.34
C ILE A 184 13.46 32.24 9.82
N ILE A 185 13.40 31.92 11.11
CA ILE A 185 12.19 31.40 11.77
C ILE A 185 11.30 32.59 12.18
N PRO A 186 10.07 32.75 11.64
CA PRO A 186 9.16 33.77 12.12
C PRO A 186 8.57 33.37 13.49
N LYS A 187 8.60 34.32 14.44
CA LYS A 187 8.00 34.20 15.77
C LYS A 187 6.50 33.89 15.69
N ARG A 188 6.08 32.81 16.35
CA ARG A 188 4.68 32.50 16.64
C ARG A 188 4.04 33.64 17.44
N LEU A 189 2.97 34.23 16.90
CA LEU A 189 2.04 35.05 17.65
C LEU A 189 1.25 34.16 18.62
N LYS A 190 1.33 34.46 19.92
CA LYS A 190 0.42 33.89 20.93
C LYS A 190 -0.95 34.57 20.76
N LYS A 191 -2.00 33.76 20.63
CA LYS A 191 -3.36 34.10 21.02
C LYS A 191 -3.85 32.97 21.92
#